data_AF-A0A8B9UL51-F1
#
_entry.id   AF-A0A8B9UL51-F1
#
_cell.length_a   1.000
_cell.length_b   1.000
_cell.length_c   1.000
_cell.angle_alpha   90.00
_cell.angle_beta   90.00
_cell.angle_gamma   90.00
#
_symmetry.space_group_name_H-M   'P 1'
#
loop_
_entity.id
_entity.type
_entity.pdbx_description
1 polymer ?
#
loop_
_entity_poly.entity_id
_entity_poly.type
_entity_poly.pdbx_seq_one_letter_code
_entity_poly.pdbx_strand_id
1 'polypeptide(L)'
;MSYFFKCFQISCQGASCITTFADFLCSKIAPALRHVIYEKTALDIARDVKEKIPDFRGNRSTLEYYMLKYLAEEEKFEHFKHYLNAPGDFLNNYIKTKVETYCLDKNKRLEMFLRDSLSHYSENIQSAVIASTTVVKDRKDRKDKISLWLDEFCRALGDVLSLPRSDLKGIEHQEITDIEFLNNAMTETLSPIIDDLRKDFEEARMSSFKRQPHTIVAEQFAGCQEQCPFCEAVCTNTMPNHDGDHRVVFHRPQVLRGYRWHKTDNLVIDICSSNVPSGCLFRIGEDTWIPYKKYRDAGPPYSTWSILPDPSMQAYWKWFVSSFRTQLEQCYNGKFHGRGEIPASWKRVTKQNALTELEKC
;
A
#
# COMPACT_ATOMS: atom_id res chain seq x y z
N MET A 1 4.82 -70.64 4.75
CA MET A 1 4.28 -69.43 4.10
C MET A 1 3.72 -68.40 5.11
N SER A 2 4.24 -68.29 6.35
CA SER A 2 3.55 -67.56 7.44
C SER A 2 4.35 -66.48 8.20
N TYR A 3 5.69 -66.51 8.19
CA TYR A 3 6.50 -65.49 8.88
C TYR A 3 6.76 -64.25 8.01
N PHE A 4 7.28 -64.45 6.80
CA PHE A 4 7.51 -63.36 5.85
C PHE A 4 6.22 -62.58 5.51
N PHE A 5 5.09 -63.27 5.37
CA PHE A 5 3.81 -62.61 5.12
C PHE A 5 3.33 -61.78 6.32
N LYS A 6 3.51 -62.25 7.57
CA LYS A 6 3.21 -61.47 8.78
C LYS A 6 4.14 -60.26 8.94
N CYS A 7 5.45 -60.44 8.71
CA CYS A 7 6.41 -59.33 8.73
C CYS A 7 6.08 -58.29 7.66
N PHE A 8 5.70 -58.74 6.47
CA PHE A 8 5.23 -57.87 5.39
C PHE A 8 3.95 -57.13 5.80
N GLN A 9 2.95 -57.82 6.36
CA GLN A 9 1.70 -57.19 6.80
C GLN A 9 1.91 -56.16 7.92
N ILE A 10 2.77 -56.46 8.91
CA ILE A 10 3.14 -55.51 9.97
C ILE A 10 3.89 -54.30 9.39
N SER A 11 4.81 -54.54 8.45
CA SER A 11 5.52 -53.47 7.73
C SER A 11 4.55 -52.59 6.93
N CYS A 12 3.59 -53.19 6.21
CA CYS A 12 2.57 -52.46 5.47
C CYS A 12 1.64 -51.64 6.37
N GLN A 13 1.27 -52.16 7.55
CA GLN A 13 0.46 -51.41 8.52
C GLN A 13 1.24 -50.23 9.11
N GLY A 14 2.52 -50.42 9.44
CA GLY A 14 3.42 -49.36 9.90
C GLY A 14 3.62 -48.27 8.85
N ALA A 15 3.90 -48.67 7.61
CA ALA A 15 4.04 -47.74 6.48
C ALA A 15 2.74 -46.94 6.25
N SER A 16 1.58 -47.59 6.30
CA SER A 16 0.28 -46.93 6.16
C SER A 16 -0.04 -45.93 7.27
N CYS A 17 0.39 -46.18 8.51
CA CYS A 17 0.25 -45.21 9.61
C CYS A 17 1.14 -43.98 9.40
N ILE A 18 2.36 -44.17 8.90
CA ILE A 18 3.31 -43.09 8.67
C ILE A 18 2.87 -42.18 7.52
N THR A 19 2.37 -42.75 6.42
CA THR A 19 1.80 -41.95 5.33
C THR A 19 0.56 -41.18 5.79
N THR A 20 -0.34 -41.81 6.55
CA THR A 20 -1.53 -41.13 7.09
C THR A 20 -1.16 -39.98 8.04
N PHE A 21 -0.12 -40.16 8.87
CA PHE A 21 0.42 -39.11 9.72
C PHE A 21 0.96 -37.94 8.89
N ALA A 22 1.78 -38.24 7.87
CA ALA A 22 2.34 -37.23 6.98
C ALA A 22 1.25 -36.47 6.23
N ASP A 23 0.26 -37.16 5.67
CA ASP A 23 -0.90 -36.59 4.99
C ASP A 23 -1.70 -35.65 5.91
N PHE A 24 -1.98 -36.07 7.14
CA PHE A 24 -2.68 -35.22 8.11
C PHE A 24 -1.87 -33.96 8.42
N LEU A 25 -0.56 -34.09 8.71
CA LEU A 25 0.28 -32.95 9.04
C LEU A 25 0.40 -31.98 7.86
N CYS A 26 0.63 -32.51 6.66
CA CYS A 26 0.67 -31.74 5.42
C CYS A 26 -0.66 -31.05 5.13
N SER A 27 -1.81 -31.64 5.49
CA SER A 27 -3.12 -30.98 5.38
C SER A 27 -3.25 -29.74 6.28
N LYS A 28 -2.49 -29.67 7.38
CA LYS A 28 -2.41 -28.49 8.25
C LYS A 28 -1.37 -27.48 7.76
N ILE A 29 -0.26 -27.97 7.21
CA ILE A 29 0.82 -27.13 6.64
C ILE A 29 0.33 -26.38 5.41
N ALA A 30 -0.37 -27.04 4.47
CA ALA A 30 -0.77 -26.45 3.18
C ALA A 30 -1.49 -25.09 3.30
N PRO A 31 -2.58 -24.94 4.07
CA PRO A 31 -3.25 -23.65 4.21
C PRO A 31 -2.40 -22.60 4.93
N ALA A 32 -1.62 -23.00 5.95
CA ALA A 32 -0.72 -22.10 6.66
C ALA A 32 0.40 -21.58 5.74
N LEU A 33 0.95 -22.46 4.89
CA LEU A 33 2.01 -22.17 3.93
C LEU A 33 1.52 -21.18 2.88
N ARG A 34 0.33 -21.44 2.31
CA ARG A 34 -0.30 -20.50 1.38
C ARG A 34 -0.52 -19.13 2.00
N HIS A 35 -1.01 -19.08 3.24
CA HIS A 35 -1.25 -17.83 3.95
C HIS A 35 0.03 -17.02 4.14
N VAL A 36 1.08 -17.64 4.71
CA VAL A 36 2.33 -16.94 5.00
C VAL A 36 3.04 -16.46 3.73
N ILE A 37 2.97 -17.23 2.63
CA ILE A 37 3.51 -16.81 1.33
C ILE A 37 2.85 -15.50 0.88
N TYR A 38 1.52 -15.45 0.78
CA TYR A 38 0.85 -14.22 0.34
C TYR A 38 1.12 -13.04 1.28
N GLU A 39 1.10 -13.26 2.60
CA GLU A 39 1.36 -12.20 3.58
C GLU A 39 2.76 -11.60 3.42
N LYS A 40 3.78 -12.46 3.29
CA LYS A 40 5.18 -12.05 3.25
C LYS A 40 5.57 -11.50 1.88
N THR A 41 5.08 -12.12 0.81
CA THR A 41 5.21 -11.59 -0.55
C THR A 41 4.63 -10.18 -0.66
N ALA A 42 3.49 -9.87 -0.01
CA ALA A 42 2.94 -8.52 -0.06
C ALA A 42 3.88 -7.47 0.56
N LEU A 43 4.53 -7.83 1.68
CA LEU A 43 5.53 -6.98 2.35
C LEU A 43 6.79 -6.83 1.49
N ASP A 44 7.25 -7.92 0.86
CA ASP A 44 8.42 -7.92 -0.01
C ASP A 44 8.21 -7.03 -1.23
N ILE A 45 7.05 -7.13 -1.88
CA ILE A 45 6.67 -6.24 -2.99
C ILE A 45 6.66 -4.78 -2.52
N ALA A 46 6.03 -4.48 -1.38
CA ALA A 46 5.95 -3.11 -0.88
C ALA A 46 7.35 -2.52 -0.59
N ARG A 47 8.25 -3.31 -0.02
CA ARG A 47 9.66 -2.94 0.21
C ARG A 47 10.41 -2.72 -1.10
N ASP A 48 10.29 -3.64 -2.04
CA ASP A 48 11.01 -3.60 -3.32
C ASP A 48 10.53 -2.43 -4.20
N VAL A 49 9.22 -2.17 -4.23
CA VAL A 49 8.63 -1.00 -4.89
C VAL A 49 9.17 0.31 -4.31
N LYS A 50 9.25 0.42 -2.98
CA LYS A 50 9.80 1.60 -2.32
C LYS A 50 11.25 1.85 -2.69
N GLU A 51 12.04 0.79 -2.80
CA GLU A 51 13.45 0.87 -3.15
C GLU A 51 13.65 1.22 -4.64
N LYS A 52 12.89 0.59 -5.53
CA LYS A 52 13.15 0.66 -6.98
C LYS A 52 12.37 1.75 -7.71
N ILE A 53 11.23 2.21 -7.20
CA ILE A 53 10.43 3.25 -7.85
C ILE A 53 10.75 4.61 -7.22
N PRO A 54 11.30 5.58 -7.98
CA PRO A 54 11.69 6.89 -7.47
C PRO A 54 10.56 7.63 -6.73
N ASP A 55 9.33 7.51 -7.23
CA ASP A 55 8.11 8.11 -6.69
C ASP A 55 7.91 7.82 -5.19
N PHE A 56 8.42 6.69 -4.71
CA PHE A 56 8.20 6.19 -3.35
C PHE A 56 9.43 6.25 -2.44
N ARG A 57 10.56 6.79 -2.91
CA ARG A 57 11.80 6.88 -2.13
C ARG A 57 11.79 7.98 -1.06
N GLY A 58 10.84 8.91 -1.15
CA GLY A 58 10.76 10.08 -0.27
C GLY A 58 9.59 10.05 0.70
N ASN A 59 9.20 11.24 1.15
CA ASN A 59 8.02 11.45 1.99
C ASN A 59 6.79 11.81 1.14
N ARG A 60 5.67 12.14 1.80
CA ARG A 60 4.42 12.53 1.12
C ARG A 60 4.59 13.73 0.18
N SER A 61 5.42 14.71 0.51
CA SER A 61 5.69 15.86 -0.36
C SER A 61 6.44 15.45 -1.63
N THR A 62 7.39 14.51 -1.52
CA THR A 62 8.05 13.91 -2.69
C THR A 62 7.03 13.20 -3.58
N LEU A 63 6.11 12.43 -2.99
CA LEU A 63 5.05 11.77 -3.76
C LEU A 63 4.12 12.79 -4.44
N GLU A 64 3.76 13.86 -3.75
CA GLU A 64 2.97 14.98 -4.32
C GLU A 64 3.65 15.57 -5.55
N TYR A 65 4.99 15.78 -5.52
CA TYR A 65 5.76 16.21 -6.69
C TYR A 65 5.58 15.26 -7.87
N TYR A 66 5.74 13.95 -7.67
CA TYR A 66 5.60 12.97 -8.74
C TYR A 66 4.17 12.89 -9.29
N MET A 67 3.15 13.03 -8.43
CA MET A 67 1.75 13.09 -8.87
C MET A 67 1.48 14.34 -9.72
N LEU A 68 1.94 15.51 -9.28
CA LEU A 68 1.81 16.76 -10.04
C LEU A 68 2.61 16.72 -11.35
N LYS A 69 3.80 16.12 -11.34
CA LYS A 69 4.58 15.87 -12.55
C LYS A 69 3.81 14.99 -13.53
N TYR A 70 3.28 13.87 -13.07
CA TYR A 70 2.44 12.97 -13.88
C TYR A 70 1.24 13.69 -14.49
N LEU A 71 0.52 14.49 -13.69
CA LEU A 71 -0.61 15.29 -14.18
C LEU A 71 -0.19 16.29 -15.27
N ALA A 72 0.96 16.93 -15.10
CA ALA A 72 1.51 17.88 -16.07
C ALA A 72 2.04 17.20 -17.34
N GLU A 73 2.48 15.95 -17.26
CA GLU A 73 2.89 15.17 -18.44
C GLU A 73 1.68 14.69 -19.24
N GLU A 74 0.60 14.26 -18.58
CA GLU A 74 -0.63 13.82 -19.23
C GLU A 74 -1.45 14.96 -19.85
N GLU A 75 -1.41 16.15 -19.24
CA GLU A 75 -2.17 17.35 -19.64
C GLU A 75 -3.70 17.11 -19.82
N LYS A 76 -4.26 16.12 -19.12
CA LYS A 76 -5.69 15.81 -19.15
C LYS A 76 -6.40 16.54 -18.01
N PHE A 77 -7.20 17.56 -18.34
CA PHE A 77 -7.92 18.39 -17.36
C PHE A 77 -8.75 17.56 -16.36
N GLU A 78 -9.39 16.48 -16.80
CA GLU A 78 -10.17 15.60 -15.93
C GLU A 78 -9.32 14.92 -14.84
N HIS A 79 -8.06 14.59 -15.13
CA HIS A 79 -7.16 14.04 -14.12
C HIS A 79 -6.81 15.08 -13.06
N PHE A 80 -6.60 16.35 -13.47
CA PHE A 80 -6.42 17.45 -12.53
C PHE A 80 -7.67 17.67 -11.67
N LYS A 81 -8.86 17.62 -12.26
CA LYS A 81 -10.13 17.72 -11.52
C LYS A 81 -10.26 16.62 -10.47
N HIS A 82 -9.94 15.38 -10.81
CA HIS A 82 -9.95 14.28 -9.85
C HIS A 82 -8.98 14.53 -8.69
N TYR A 83 -7.74 14.92 -9.00
CA TYR A 83 -6.74 15.25 -7.98
C TYR A 83 -7.15 16.43 -7.08
N LEU A 84 -7.75 17.49 -7.63
CA LEU A 84 -8.18 18.65 -6.86
C LEU A 84 -9.39 18.35 -5.96
N ASN A 85 -10.36 17.61 -6.48
CA ASN A 85 -11.61 17.32 -5.77
C ASN A 85 -11.46 16.18 -4.74
N ALA A 86 -10.62 15.19 -5.01
CA ALA A 86 -10.44 14.00 -4.18
C ALA A 86 -8.95 13.59 -4.11
N PRO A 87 -8.10 14.41 -3.47
CA PRO A 87 -6.64 14.20 -3.46
C PRO A 87 -6.23 12.87 -2.80
N GLY A 88 -6.94 12.43 -1.76
CA GLY A 88 -6.70 11.13 -1.11
C GLY A 88 -6.98 9.94 -2.03
N ASP A 89 -8.11 9.96 -2.74
CA ASP A 89 -8.47 8.92 -3.70
C ASP A 89 -7.53 8.91 -4.90
N PHE A 90 -7.13 10.09 -5.38
CA PHE A 90 -6.14 10.21 -6.44
C PHE A 90 -4.79 9.61 -6.03
N LEU A 91 -4.30 9.91 -4.82
CA LEU A 91 -3.06 9.35 -4.29
C LEU A 91 -3.12 7.81 -4.22
N ASN A 92 -4.21 7.27 -3.66
CA ASN A 92 -4.39 5.82 -3.55
C ASN A 92 -4.41 5.14 -4.93
N ASN A 93 -5.13 5.72 -5.89
CA ASN A 93 -5.18 5.21 -7.26
C ASN A 93 -3.81 5.32 -7.96
N TYR A 94 -3.09 6.42 -7.78
CA TYR A 94 -1.75 6.60 -8.32
C TYR A 94 -0.78 5.52 -7.82
N ILE A 95 -0.74 5.30 -6.49
CA ILE A 95 0.10 4.27 -5.88
C ILE A 95 -0.30 2.88 -6.40
N LYS A 96 -1.61 2.58 -6.43
CA LYS A 96 -2.13 1.32 -6.94
C LYS A 96 -1.67 1.07 -8.38
N THR A 97 -1.88 2.02 -9.29
CA THR A 97 -1.47 1.88 -10.69
C THR A 97 0.04 1.64 -10.81
N LYS A 98 0.87 2.37 -10.06
CA LYS A 98 2.33 2.19 -10.09
C LYS A 98 2.77 0.82 -9.58
N VAL A 99 2.20 0.35 -8.47
CA VAL A 99 2.49 -0.96 -7.89
C VAL A 99 2.01 -2.09 -8.81
N GLU A 100 0.80 -1.99 -9.35
CA GLU A 100 0.27 -2.99 -10.29
C GLU A 100 1.11 -3.04 -11.57
N THR A 101 1.47 -1.89 -12.14
CA THR A 101 2.38 -1.81 -13.29
C THR A 101 3.73 -2.44 -12.99
N TYR A 102 4.26 -2.22 -11.78
CA TYR A 102 5.53 -2.79 -11.35
C TYR A 102 5.48 -4.32 -11.23
N CYS A 103 4.39 -4.86 -10.68
CA CYS A 103 4.23 -6.29 -10.41
C CYS A 103 3.84 -7.11 -11.65
N LEU A 104 3.03 -6.50 -12.53
CA LEU A 104 2.43 -7.14 -13.72
C LEU A 104 3.18 -6.76 -15.00
N ASP A 105 4.43 -6.29 -14.88
CA ASP A 105 5.27 -5.99 -16.03
C ASP A 105 5.63 -7.28 -16.80
N LYS A 106 6.31 -7.10 -17.94
CA LYS A 106 6.74 -8.21 -18.80
C LYS A 106 7.71 -9.19 -18.11
N ASN A 107 8.31 -8.81 -16.98
CA ASN A 107 9.20 -9.67 -16.22
C ASN A 107 8.44 -10.58 -15.25
N LYS A 108 7.10 -10.50 -15.20
CA LYS A 108 6.25 -11.31 -14.33
C LYS A 108 6.69 -11.27 -12.86
N ARG A 109 7.04 -10.08 -12.35
CA ARG A 109 7.61 -9.93 -11.00
C ARG A 109 6.74 -10.52 -9.91
N LEU A 110 5.41 -10.42 -10.03
CA LEU A 110 4.49 -11.05 -9.08
C LEU A 110 4.73 -12.56 -8.94
N GLU A 111 4.81 -13.27 -10.07
CA GLU A 111 5.08 -14.71 -10.11
C GLU A 111 6.45 -15.01 -9.49
N MET A 112 7.46 -14.20 -9.80
CA MET A 112 8.81 -14.35 -9.22
C MET A 112 8.78 -14.22 -7.69
N PHE A 113 8.15 -13.18 -7.13
CA PHE A 113 8.08 -13.01 -5.68
C PHE A 113 7.36 -14.18 -4.98
N LEU A 114 6.26 -14.65 -5.55
CA LEU A 114 5.50 -15.78 -5.00
C LEU A 114 6.34 -17.07 -5.05
N ARG A 115 7.05 -17.30 -6.15
CA ARG A 115 7.93 -18.47 -6.30
C ARG A 115 9.12 -18.42 -5.35
N ASP A 116 9.77 -17.28 -5.23
CA ASP A 116 10.92 -17.09 -4.33
C ASP A 116 10.49 -17.28 -2.87
N SER A 117 9.31 -16.76 -2.50
CA SER A 117 8.70 -17.00 -1.20
C SER A 117 8.38 -18.49 -0.99
N LEU A 118 7.74 -19.14 -1.97
CA LEU A 118 7.42 -20.57 -1.89
C LEU A 118 8.66 -21.42 -1.67
N SER A 119 9.74 -21.19 -2.43
CA SER A 119 11.01 -21.89 -2.25
C SER A 119 11.55 -21.70 -0.83
N HIS A 120 11.63 -20.45 -0.36
CA HIS A 120 12.15 -20.14 0.98
C HIS A 120 11.36 -20.86 2.09
N TYR A 121 10.03 -20.77 2.07
CA TYR A 121 9.21 -21.41 3.12
C TYR A 121 9.20 -22.94 3.00
N SER A 122 9.30 -23.49 1.80
CA SER A 122 9.41 -24.94 1.59
C SER A 122 10.72 -25.50 2.14
N GLU A 123 11.84 -24.81 1.91
CA GLU A 123 13.15 -25.16 2.47
C GLU A 123 13.16 -25.11 4.01
N ASN A 124 12.50 -24.12 4.60
CA ASN A 124 12.35 -24.02 6.05
C ASN A 124 11.53 -25.19 6.63
N ILE A 125 10.44 -25.61 5.95
CA ILE A 125 9.64 -26.76 6.37
C ILE A 125 10.46 -28.05 6.27
N GLN A 126 11.16 -28.29 5.15
CA GLN A 126 12.03 -29.45 5.01
C GLN A 126 13.13 -29.48 6.08
N SER A 127 13.74 -28.33 6.36
CA SER A 127 14.74 -28.20 7.43
C SER A 127 14.15 -28.54 8.80
N ALA A 128 12.92 -28.11 9.09
CA ALA A 128 12.22 -28.44 10.33
C ALA A 128 11.90 -29.94 10.45
N VAL A 129 11.47 -30.60 9.36
CA VAL A 129 11.27 -32.06 9.32
C VAL A 129 12.57 -32.79 9.63
N ILE A 130 13.68 -32.41 8.96
CA ILE A 130 14.99 -33.03 9.15
C ILE A 130 15.47 -32.84 10.60
N ALA A 131 15.42 -31.60 11.11
CA ALA A 131 15.86 -31.28 12.47
C ALA A 131 15.09 -32.10 13.53
N SER A 132 13.76 -32.18 13.39
CA SER A 132 12.90 -32.94 14.31
C SER A 132 13.18 -34.43 14.26
N THR A 133 13.41 -34.95 13.06
CA THR A 133 13.79 -36.35 12.81
C THR A 133 15.12 -36.68 13.48
N THR A 134 16.13 -35.81 13.34
CA THR A 134 17.45 -35.96 13.98
C THR A 134 17.35 -36.00 15.50
N VAL A 135 16.52 -35.15 16.12
CA VAL A 135 16.37 -35.10 17.59
C VAL A 135 15.84 -36.41 18.16
N VAL A 136 14.96 -37.11 17.44
CA VAL A 136 14.30 -38.32 17.97
C VAL A 136 14.93 -39.63 17.45
N LYS A 137 15.69 -39.62 16.36
CA LYS A 137 16.21 -40.82 15.68
C LYS A 137 16.88 -41.83 16.64
N ASP A 138 17.80 -41.37 17.48
CA ASP A 138 18.62 -42.23 18.37
C ASP A 138 17.96 -42.55 19.72
N ARG A 139 16.74 -42.07 19.96
CA ARG A 139 15.99 -42.37 21.19
C ARG A 139 15.49 -43.81 21.20
N LYS A 140 15.90 -44.54 22.26
CA LYS A 140 15.55 -45.96 22.49
C LYS A 140 14.18 -46.12 23.15
N ASP A 141 13.72 -45.11 23.87
CA ASP A 141 12.38 -45.01 24.43
C ASP A 141 11.37 -44.68 23.31
N ARG A 142 10.37 -45.55 23.14
CA ARG A 142 9.29 -45.34 22.17
C ARG A 142 8.17 -44.44 22.71
N LYS A 143 8.10 -44.30 24.03
CA LYS A 143 7.06 -43.53 24.69
C LYS A 143 7.25 -42.04 24.35
N ASP A 144 6.19 -41.40 23.86
CA ASP A 144 6.14 -39.97 23.55
C ASP A 144 7.07 -39.49 22.41
N LYS A 145 7.65 -40.42 21.62
CA LYS A 145 8.60 -40.10 20.54
C LYS A 145 8.02 -39.16 19.48
N ILE A 146 6.76 -39.40 19.08
CA ILE A 146 6.05 -38.55 18.12
C ILE A 146 5.59 -37.23 18.72
N SER A 147 5.14 -37.24 19.99
CA SER A 147 4.83 -35.98 20.68
C SER A 147 6.05 -35.05 20.69
N LEU A 148 7.22 -35.58 21.02
CA LEU A 148 8.47 -34.82 21.00
C LEU A 148 8.86 -34.37 19.59
N TRP A 149 8.71 -35.23 18.58
CA TRP A 149 8.96 -34.83 17.19
C TRP A 149 8.08 -33.65 16.78
N LEU A 150 6.80 -33.67 17.14
CA LEU A 150 5.86 -32.57 16.89
C LEU A 150 6.24 -31.29 17.65
N ASP A 151 6.72 -31.41 18.89
CA ASP A 151 7.18 -30.26 19.68
C ASP A 151 8.40 -29.59 19.03
N GLU A 152 9.39 -30.38 18.60
CA GLU A 152 10.57 -29.89 17.89
C GLU A 152 10.22 -29.30 16.52
N PHE A 153 9.28 -29.91 15.81
CA PHE A 153 8.80 -29.43 14.51
C PHE A 153 8.13 -28.07 14.63
N CYS A 154 7.18 -27.94 15.55
CA CYS A 154 6.53 -26.66 15.85
C CYS A 154 7.52 -25.61 16.35
N ARG A 155 8.50 -26.00 17.18
CA ARG A 155 9.55 -25.09 17.67
C ARG A 155 10.41 -24.57 16.52
N ALA A 156 10.83 -25.44 15.60
CA ALA A 156 11.63 -25.07 14.43
C ALA A 156 10.87 -24.16 13.46
N LEU A 157 9.54 -24.31 13.39
CA LEU A 157 8.67 -23.49 12.53
C LEU A 157 8.12 -22.22 13.18
N GLY A 158 8.35 -21.99 14.48
CA GLY A 158 7.62 -20.98 15.27
C GLY A 158 7.57 -19.58 14.64
N ASP A 159 8.67 -19.12 14.04
CA ASP A 159 8.77 -17.81 13.38
C ASP A 159 8.49 -17.85 11.87
N VAL A 160 8.38 -19.06 11.31
CA VAL A 160 8.25 -19.33 9.86
C VAL A 160 6.80 -19.54 9.47
N LEU A 161 6.05 -20.30 10.26
CA LEU A 161 4.72 -20.79 9.92
C LEU A 161 3.83 -20.78 11.17
N SER A 162 2.64 -20.18 11.06
CA SER A 162 1.64 -20.28 12.12
C SER A 162 1.01 -21.66 12.13
N LEU A 163 1.63 -22.60 12.85
CA LEU A 163 1.18 -23.96 13.04
C LEU A 163 1.16 -24.30 14.55
N PRO A 164 0.03 -24.06 15.23
CA PRO A 164 -0.07 -24.31 16.67
C PRO A 164 0.10 -25.80 17.00
N ARG A 165 0.95 -26.11 17.99
CA ARG A 165 1.12 -27.50 18.49
C ARG A 165 -0.19 -28.12 19.00
N SER A 166 -1.13 -27.30 19.46
CA SER A 166 -2.49 -27.71 19.86
C SER A 166 -3.27 -28.39 18.75
N ASP A 167 -3.04 -27.97 17.50
CA ASP A 167 -3.77 -28.47 16.33
C ASP A 167 -3.29 -29.86 15.90
N LEU A 168 -2.15 -30.29 16.45
CA LEU A 168 -1.49 -31.56 16.16
C LEU A 168 -1.70 -32.62 17.26
N LYS A 169 -2.46 -32.32 18.32
CA LYS A 169 -2.75 -33.28 19.40
C LYS A 169 -3.39 -34.57 18.91
N GLY A 170 -4.22 -34.50 17.86
CA GLY A 170 -4.92 -35.66 17.31
C GLY A 170 -4.01 -36.76 16.74
N ILE A 171 -2.73 -36.45 16.46
CA ILE A 171 -1.77 -37.39 15.87
C ILE A 171 -0.59 -37.72 16.79
N GLU A 172 -0.55 -37.18 18.01
CA GLU A 172 0.62 -37.31 18.91
C GLU A 172 0.78 -38.72 19.51
N HIS A 173 -0.29 -39.50 19.54
CA HIS A 173 -0.33 -40.87 20.08
C HIS A 173 0.00 -41.96 19.05
N GLN A 174 0.34 -41.59 17.81
CA GLN A 174 0.65 -42.56 16.76
C GLN A 174 1.96 -43.30 17.06
N GLU A 175 1.93 -44.63 16.99
CA GLU A 175 3.10 -45.49 17.21
C GLU A 175 3.96 -45.60 15.94
N ILE A 176 4.73 -44.56 15.65
CA ILE A 176 5.67 -44.54 14.53
C ILE A 176 7.04 -45.04 15.00
N THR A 177 7.44 -46.21 14.52
CA THR A 177 8.74 -46.81 14.83
C THR A 177 9.84 -46.42 13.86
N ASP A 178 9.49 -46.15 12.60
CA ASP A 178 10.44 -45.81 11.53
C ASP A 178 10.44 -44.30 11.27
N ILE A 179 11.29 -43.59 12.02
CA ILE A 179 11.42 -42.14 11.96
C ILE A 179 12.13 -41.70 10.67
N GLU A 180 13.02 -42.52 10.11
CA GLU A 180 13.64 -42.21 8.82
C GLU A 180 12.60 -42.29 7.69
N PHE A 181 11.73 -43.30 7.72
CA PHE A 181 10.61 -43.37 6.78
C PHE A 181 9.63 -42.20 6.96
N LEU A 182 9.39 -41.72 8.18
CA LEU A 182 8.59 -40.51 8.40
C LEU A 182 9.18 -39.27 7.70
N ASN A 183 10.50 -39.07 7.76
CA ASN A 183 11.15 -37.96 7.06
C ASN A 183 10.93 -38.02 5.54
N ASN A 184 11.06 -39.22 4.96
CA ASN A 184 10.82 -39.43 3.54
C ASN A 184 9.34 -39.23 3.18
N ALA A 185 8.43 -39.80 3.97
CA ALA A 185 6.99 -39.64 3.79
C ALA A 185 6.56 -38.17 3.85
N MET A 186 7.09 -37.39 4.80
CA MET A 186 6.85 -35.94 4.87
C MET A 186 7.32 -35.22 3.59
N THR A 187 8.49 -35.59 3.07
CA THR A 187 9.04 -35.00 1.85
C THR A 187 8.19 -35.34 0.62
N GLU A 188 7.80 -36.61 0.49
CA GLU A 188 6.96 -37.11 -0.60
C GLU A 188 5.56 -36.50 -0.57
N THR A 189 4.93 -36.38 0.60
CA THR A 189 3.61 -35.76 0.76
C THR A 189 3.64 -34.24 0.56
N LEU A 190 4.74 -33.56 0.91
CA LEU A 190 4.88 -32.11 0.73
C LEU A 190 5.10 -31.72 -0.74
N SER A 191 5.79 -32.56 -1.52
CA SER A 191 6.08 -32.28 -2.94
C SER A 191 4.86 -31.91 -3.79
N PRO A 192 3.76 -32.70 -3.83
CA PRO A 192 2.59 -32.35 -4.61
C PRO A 192 1.92 -31.04 -4.14
N ILE A 193 1.95 -30.75 -2.83
CA ILE A 193 1.41 -29.48 -2.30
C ILE A 193 2.20 -28.29 -2.83
N ILE A 194 3.54 -28.40 -2.85
CA ILE A 194 4.41 -27.34 -3.39
C ILE A 194 4.16 -27.17 -4.88
N ASP A 195 4.02 -28.27 -5.63
CA ASP A 195 3.77 -28.20 -7.07
C ASP A 195 2.38 -27.62 -7.40
N ASP A 196 1.36 -27.95 -6.60
CA ASP A 196 0.02 -27.38 -6.75
C ASP A 196 0.00 -25.89 -6.40
N LEU A 197 0.67 -25.48 -5.31
CA LEU A 197 0.84 -24.06 -4.99
C LEU A 197 1.59 -23.30 -6.08
N ARG A 198 2.63 -23.92 -6.67
CA ARG A 198 3.39 -23.30 -7.77
C ARG A 198 2.48 -23.02 -8.97
N LYS A 199 1.62 -23.96 -9.36
CA LYS A 199 0.63 -23.77 -10.44
C LYS A 199 -0.39 -22.70 -10.08
N ASP A 200 -0.94 -22.73 -8.86
CA ASP A 200 -1.89 -21.72 -8.36
C ASP A 200 -1.30 -20.30 -8.47
N PHE A 201 0.01 -20.15 -8.29
CA PHE A 201 0.69 -18.86 -8.33
C PHE A 201 0.95 -18.32 -9.75
N GLU A 202 0.95 -19.17 -10.77
CA GLU A 202 1.02 -18.73 -12.18
C GLU A 202 -0.23 -17.93 -12.58
N GLU A 203 -1.37 -18.22 -11.96
CA GLU A 203 -2.65 -17.53 -12.19
C GLU A 203 -2.95 -16.44 -11.14
N ALA A 204 -2.03 -16.21 -10.19
CA ALA A 204 -2.25 -15.27 -9.10
C ALA A 204 -2.39 -13.83 -9.62
N ARG A 205 -3.25 -13.07 -8.93
CA ARG A 205 -3.52 -11.66 -9.22
C ARG A 205 -3.22 -10.81 -8.01
N MET A 206 -3.12 -9.50 -8.22
CA MET A 206 -3.01 -8.53 -7.12
C MET A 206 -4.20 -8.63 -6.14
N SER A 207 -5.36 -9.07 -6.63
CA SER A 207 -6.55 -9.34 -5.80
C SER A 207 -6.46 -10.62 -4.94
N SER A 208 -5.47 -11.50 -5.19
CA SER A 208 -5.27 -12.72 -4.40
C SER A 208 -4.74 -12.42 -3.00
N PHE A 209 -4.13 -11.26 -2.80
CA PHE A 209 -3.63 -10.82 -1.50
C PHE A 209 -4.76 -10.30 -0.62
N LYS A 210 -4.88 -10.84 0.60
CA LYS A 210 -5.81 -10.33 1.63
C LYS A 210 -5.51 -8.87 1.96
N ARG A 211 -4.22 -8.54 2.13
CA ARG A 211 -3.73 -7.17 2.28
C ARG A 211 -2.88 -6.84 1.06
N GLN A 212 -3.38 -5.95 0.22
CA GLN A 212 -2.77 -5.69 -1.08
C GLN A 212 -1.45 -4.92 -0.94
N PRO A 213 -0.42 -5.22 -1.75
CA PRO A 213 0.87 -4.55 -1.66
C PRO A 213 0.77 -3.02 -1.76
N HIS A 214 -0.11 -2.49 -2.62
CA HIS A 214 -0.27 -1.04 -2.76
C HIS A 214 -0.91 -0.38 -1.53
N THR A 215 -1.74 -1.09 -0.76
CA THR A 215 -2.28 -0.59 0.51
C THR A 215 -1.14 -0.42 1.52
N ILE A 216 -0.23 -1.40 1.60
CA ILE A 216 0.96 -1.33 2.47
C ILE A 216 1.85 -0.15 2.09
N VAL A 217 2.01 0.13 0.79
CA VAL A 217 2.76 1.31 0.31
C VAL A 217 2.02 2.60 0.66
N ALA A 218 0.71 2.67 0.42
CA ALA A 218 -0.10 3.87 0.65
C ALA A 218 -0.13 4.31 2.12
N GLU A 219 -0.18 3.36 3.05
CA GLU A 219 -0.12 3.65 4.49
C GLU A 219 1.15 4.41 4.91
N GLN A 220 2.27 4.24 4.17
CA GLN A 220 3.51 4.96 4.45
C GLN A 220 3.46 6.45 4.06
N PHE A 221 2.49 6.81 3.22
CA PHE A 221 2.22 8.18 2.78
C PHE A 221 0.97 8.76 3.43
N ALA A 222 0.46 8.10 4.48
CA ALA A 222 -0.63 8.62 5.28
C ALA A 222 -0.29 10.02 5.83
N GLY A 223 -1.34 10.78 6.12
CA GLY A 223 -1.24 12.06 6.77
C GLY A 223 -2.60 12.73 6.85
N CYS A 224 -2.60 13.98 7.32
CA CYS A 224 -3.81 14.78 7.42
C CYS A 224 -4.50 14.87 6.05
N GLN A 225 -5.82 14.67 6.02
CA GLN A 225 -6.63 14.81 4.81
C GLN A 225 -7.45 16.09 4.80
N GLU A 226 -7.35 16.91 5.85
CA GLU A 226 -8.05 18.19 5.93
C GLU A 226 -7.57 19.14 4.84
N GLN A 227 -8.52 19.86 4.24
CA GLN A 227 -8.28 20.77 3.13
C GLN A 227 -8.53 22.21 3.51
N CYS A 228 -7.69 23.11 2.98
CA CYS A 228 -7.80 24.54 3.26
C CYS A 228 -9.19 25.04 2.84
N PRO A 229 -9.95 25.72 3.70
CA PRO A 229 -11.33 26.13 3.43
C PRO A 229 -11.44 27.30 2.44
N PHE A 230 -10.35 27.64 1.76
CA PHE A 230 -10.29 28.69 0.74
C PHE A 230 -9.79 28.17 -0.61
N CYS A 231 -8.84 27.24 -0.64
CA CYS A 231 -8.23 26.75 -1.89
C CYS A 231 -8.11 25.22 -1.99
N GLU A 232 -8.65 24.49 -1.02
CA GLU A 232 -8.68 23.02 -0.98
C GLU A 232 -7.32 22.32 -0.98
N ALA A 233 -6.23 23.08 -0.80
CA ALA A 233 -4.91 22.50 -0.61
C ALA A 233 -4.88 21.64 0.67
N VAL A 234 -4.33 20.44 0.56
CA VAL A 234 -4.29 19.45 1.64
C VAL A 234 -3.26 19.85 2.70
N CYS A 235 -3.60 19.62 3.97
CA CYS A 235 -2.70 19.85 5.09
C CYS A 235 -1.40 19.04 4.93
N THR A 236 -0.26 19.68 5.18
CA THR A 236 1.07 19.07 5.02
C THR A 236 1.50 18.23 6.22
N ASN A 237 0.68 18.14 7.27
CA ASN A 237 0.99 17.33 8.44
C ASN A 237 0.92 15.83 8.07
N THR A 238 1.97 15.10 8.42
CA THR A 238 2.11 13.66 8.15
C THR A 238 1.35 12.78 9.14
N MET A 239 0.79 13.35 10.20
CA MET A 239 -0.06 12.62 11.14
C MET A 239 -1.54 12.82 10.80
N PRO A 240 -2.31 11.75 10.55
CA PRO A 240 -3.77 11.81 10.50
C PRO A 240 -4.33 12.30 11.84
N ASN A 241 -5.44 13.04 11.80
CA ASN A 241 -6.16 13.53 12.99
C ASN A 241 -5.26 14.22 14.03
N HIS A 242 -4.24 14.96 13.55
CA HIS A 242 -3.31 15.65 14.44
C HIS A 242 -3.99 16.80 15.19
N ASP A 243 -3.49 17.09 16.39
CA ASP A 243 -3.88 18.28 17.15
C ASP A 243 -3.29 19.56 16.54
N GLY A 244 -3.83 20.71 16.96
CA GLY A 244 -3.38 22.03 16.54
C GLY A 244 -3.85 22.44 15.14
N ASP A 245 -3.37 23.59 14.67
CA ASP A 245 -3.84 24.17 13.40
C ASP A 245 -3.32 23.39 12.17
N HIS A 246 -4.20 23.21 11.19
CA HIS A 246 -3.82 22.75 9.86
C HIS A 246 -3.04 23.82 9.09
N ARG A 247 -2.10 23.38 8.27
CA ARG A 247 -1.18 24.24 7.52
C ARG A 247 -0.86 23.62 6.17
N VAL A 248 -0.52 24.47 5.22
CA VAL A 248 0.07 24.06 3.95
C VAL A 248 1.18 25.04 3.61
N VAL A 249 2.24 24.54 2.96
CA VAL A 249 3.38 25.38 2.56
C VAL A 249 3.00 26.29 1.40
N PHE A 250 2.33 25.75 0.38
CA PHE A 250 1.94 26.49 -0.81
C PHE A 250 0.43 26.45 -1.02
N HIS A 251 -0.20 27.63 -0.97
CA HIS A 251 -1.59 27.78 -1.32
C HIS A 251 -1.78 27.85 -2.84
N ARG A 252 -2.95 27.39 -3.30
CA ARG A 252 -3.32 27.33 -4.72
C ARG A 252 -4.32 28.44 -5.07
N PRO A 253 -4.38 28.88 -6.34
CA PRO A 253 -5.37 29.87 -6.79
C PRO A 253 -6.80 29.46 -6.41
N GLN A 254 -7.61 30.38 -5.89
CA GLN A 254 -8.97 30.07 -5.45
C GLN A 254 -9.91 29.66 -6.61
N VAL A 255 -9.55 29.97 -7.86
CA VAL A 255 -10.25 29.47 -9.06
C VAL A 255 -10.24 27.94 -9.13
N LEU A 256 -9.27 27.26 -8.53
CA LEU A 256 -9.27 25.80 -8.50
C LEU A 256 -10.45 25.22 -7.70
N ARG A 257 -10.99 26.00 -6.77
CA ARG A 257 -12.23 25.73 -6.03
C ARG A 257 -13.48 26.34 -6.68
N GLY A 258 -13.32 27.07 -7.77
CA GLY A 258 -14.41 27.74 -8.48
C GLY A 258 -14.83 29.08 -7.89
N TYR A 259 -13.97 29.75 -7.12
CA TYR A 259 -14.28 31.09 -6.60
C TYR A 259 -14.40 32.13 -7.72
N ARG A 260 -15.40 33.00 -7.58
CA ARG A 260 -15.66 34.16 -8.44
C ARG A 260 -15.78 35.42 -7.59
N TRP A 261 -15.39 36.56 -8.15
CA TRP A 261 -15.63 37.85 -7.53
C TRP A 261 -17.14 38.10 -7.39
N HIS A 262 -17.54 38.71 -6.27
CA HIS A 262 -18.96 38.88 -5.95
C HIS A 262 -19.69 39.70 -7.01
N LYS A 263 -20.85 39.21 -7.45
CA LYS A 263 -21.71 39.83 -8.47
C LYS A 263 -21.03 40.01 -9.84
N THR A 264 -19.97 39.26 -10.12
CA THR A 264 -19.35 39.20 -11.45
C THR A 264 -19.14 37.75 -11.89
N ASP A 265 -18.76 37.57 -13.15
CA ASP A 265 -18.30 36.30 -13.71
C ASP A 265 -16.78 36.12 -13.60
N ASN A 266 -16.06 37.06 -12.97
CA ASN A 266 -14.59 37.08 -12.93
C ASN A 266 -14.07 35.99 -11.98
N LEU A 267 -13.28 35.05 -12.48
CA LEU A 267 -12.66 33.99 -11.69
C LEU A 267 -11.53 34.54 -10.78
N VAL A 268 -11.41 34.03 -9.56
CA VAL A 268 -10.43 34.52 -8.58
C VAL A 268 -9.10 33.78 -8.71
N ILE A 269 -8.06 34.47 -9.16
CA ILE A 269 -6.71 33.89 -9.28
C ILE A 269 -5.84 34.07 -8.02
N ASP A 270 -6.35 34.80 -7.02
CA ASP A 270 -5.64 35.05 -5.77
C ASP A 270 -5.45 33.77 -4.95
N ILE A 271 -4.40 33.77 -4.11
CA ILE A 271 -4.13 32.71 -3.14
C ILE A 271 -4.48 33.18 -1.73
N CYS A 272 -4.78 32.22 -0.85
CA CYS A 272 -5.23 32.49 0.52
C CYS A 272 -4.20 33.32 1.30
N SER A 273 -2.93 32.99 1.17
CA SER A 273 -1.81 33.66 1.85
C SER A 273 -1.57 35.10 1.37
N SER A 274 -1.99 35.46 0.15
CA SER A 274 -2.06 36.87 -0.32
C SER A 274 -3.30 37.59 0.19
N ASN A 275 -4.43 36.89 0.28
CA ASN A 275 -5.70 37.46 0.73
C ASN A 275 -5.70 37.76 2.23
N VAL A 276 -5.11 36.91 3.07
CA VAL A 276 -5.01 37.09 4.53
C VAL A 276 -4.47 38.47 4.93
N PRO A 277 -3.32 38.97 4.44
CA PRO A 277 -2.81 40.30 4.80
C PRO A 277 -3.50 41.46 4.05
N SER A 278 -4.43 41.20 3.14
CA SER A 278 -5.07 42.22 2.31
C SER A 278 -6.29 42.88 2.98
N GLY A 279 -6.88 43.87 2.31
CA GLY A 279 -8.19 44.44 2.68
C GLY A 279 -9.38 43.65 2.15
N CYS A 280 -9.17 42.51 1.50
CA CYS A 280 -10.25 41.72 0.90
C CYS A 280 -11.17 41.12 1.96
N LEU A 281 -12.42 40.93 1.57
CA LEU A 281 -13.45 40.25 2.34
C LEU A 281 -13.75 38.89 1.70
N PHE A 282 -14.11 37.91 2.52
CA PHE A 282 -14.74 36.67 2.06
C PHE A 282 -16.12 36.53 2.70
N ARG A 283 -16.94 35.68 2.10
CA ARG A 283 -18.32 35.50 2.51
C ARG A 283 -18.52 34.17 3.22
N ILE A 284 -19.34 34.19 4.27
CA ILE A 284 -19.84 33.00 4.97
C ILE A 284 -21.36 33.06 4.91
N GLY A 285 -21.97 31.97 4.45
CA GLY A 285 -23.40 31.96 4.14
C GLY A 285 -23.77 32.99 3.06
N GLU A 286 -24.97 33.54 3.14
CA GLU A 286 -25.51 34.43 2.11
C GLU A 286 -25.13 35.90 2.32
N ASP A 287 -25.11 36.37 3.59
CA ASP A 287 -25.06 37.80 3.92
C ASP A 287 -23.85 38.24 4.76
N THR A 288 -23.04 37.31 5.28
CA THR A 288 -21.97 37.66 6.22
C THR A 288 -20.65 37.83 5.48
N TRP A 289 -20.10 39.04 5.51
CA TRP A 289 -18.77 39.36 4.99
C TRP A 289 -17.76 39.52 6.12
N ILE A 290 -16.67 38.78 6.05
CA ILE A 290 -15.59 38.81 7.04
C ILE A 290 -14.29 39.22 6.34
N PRO A 291 -13.51 40.15 6.90
CA PRO A 291 -12.16 40.42 6.39
C PRO A 291 -11.29 39.18 6.45
N TYR A 292 -10.51 38.91 5.40
CA TYR A 292 -9.57 37.78 5.38
C TYR A 292 -8.58 37.85 6.56
N LYS A 293 -8.18 39.05 7.02
CA LYS A 293 -7.35 39.23 8.23
C LYS A 293 -7.96 38.64 9.51
N LYS A 294 -9.28 38.51 9.55
CA LYS A 294 -10.08 38.01 10.67
C LYS A 294 -10.74 36.68 10.35
N TYR A 295 -10.18 35.92 9.40
CA TYR A 295 -10.81 34.69 8.93
C TYR A 295 -11.07 33.67 10.05
N ARG A 296 -10.30 33.69 11.14
CA ARG A 296 -10.51 32.78 12.27
C ARG A 296 -11.78 33.07 13.07
N ASP A 297 -12.30 34.30 13.02
CA ASP A 297 -13.55 34.69 13.71
C ASP A 297 -14.78 34.00 13.09
N ALA A 298 -14.63 33.45 11.89
CA ALA A 298 -15.62 32.64 11.19
C ALA A 298 -15.98 31.31 11.87
N GLY A 299 -15.17 30.84 12.82
CA GLY A 299 -15.27 29.50 13.38
C GLY A 299 -14.82 28.40 12.42
N PRO A 300 -14.98 27.11 12.79
CA PRO A 300 -14.63 25.98 11.94
C PRO A 300 -15.42 25.99 10.62
N PRO A 301 -14.81 25.58 9.48
CA PRO A 301 -13.44 25.05 9.35
C PRO A 301 -12.35 26.12 9.24
N TYR A 302 -12.67 27.42 9.27
CA TYR A 302 -11.68 28.49 9.06
C TYR A 302 -10.76 28.67 10.27
N SER A 303 -11.30 28.62 11.48
CA SER A 303 -10.55 28.87 12.72
C SER A 303 -9.47 27.83 13.03
N THR A 304 -9.58 26.62 12.45
CA THR A 304 -8.65 25.50 12.62
C THR A 304 -7.47 25.51 11.66
N TRP A 305 -7.38 26.53 10.77
CA TRP A 305 -6.29 26.69 9.83
C TRP A 305 -5.38 27.85 10.22
N SER A 306 -4.07 27.67 10.02
CA SER A 306 -3.06 28.72 10.16
C SER A 306 -2.49 29.10 8.80
N ILE A 307 -2.99 30.20 8.23
CA ILE A 307 -2.58 30.71 6.92
C ILE A 307 -1.64 31.90 7.14
N LEU A 308 -0.36 31.71 6.87
CA LEU A 308 0.64 32.76 7.01
C LEU A 308 0.63 33.68 5.78
N PRO A 309 0.84 35.00 5.94
CA PRO A 309 1.07 35.92 4.84
C PRO A 309 2.28 35.49 4.00
N ASP A 310 2.02 35.09 2.76
CA ASP A 310 3.05 34.73 1.78
C ASP A 310 2.48 34.93 0.36
N PRO A 311 2.97 35.89 -0.42
CA PRO A 311 2.50 36.11 -1.78
C PRO A 311 3.05 35.09 -2.79
N SER A 312 3.91 34.16 -2.36
CA SER A 312 4.58 33.19 -3.22
C SER A 312 3.58 32.17 -3.77
N MET A 313 3.35 32.23 -5.08
CA MET A 313 2.59 31.24 -5.81
C MET A 313 3.51 30.42 -6.70
N GLN A 314 3.41 29.10 -6.58
CA GLN A 314 4.21 28.16 -7.38
C GLN A 314 3.97 28.37 -8.89
N ALA A 315 5.05 28.33 -9.68
CA ALA A 315 4.98 28.36 -11.15
C ALA A 315 4.05 27.29 -11.71
N TYR A 316 3.94 26.14 -11.05
CA TYR A 316 3.03 25.07 -11.42
C TYR A 316 1.59 25.54 -11.58
N TRP A 317 1.06 26.27 -10.59
CA TRP A 317 -0.33 26.73 -10.64
C TRP A 317 -0.54 27.88 -11.61
N LYS A 318 0.49 28.73 -11.82
CA LYS A 318 0.47 29.78 -12.86
C LYS A 318 0.39 29.18 -14.26
N TRP A 319 1.20 28.16 -14.51
CA TRP A 319 1.19 27.38 -15.75
C TRP A 319 -0.16 26.69 -15.94
N PHE A 320 -0.64 25.94 -14.94
CA PHE A 320 -1.92 25.23 -15.01
C PHE A 320 -3.09 26.16 -15.35
N VAL A 321 -3.25 27.27 -14.63
CA VAL A 321 -4.34 28.23 -14.89
C VAL A 321 -4.24 28.83 -16.30
N SER A 322 -3.03 29.10 -16.78
CA SER A 322 -2.82 29.64 -18.13
C SER A 322 -3.11 28.61 -19.23
N SER A 323 -2.67 27.37 -19.04
CA SER A 323 -2.80 26.28 -20.01
C SER A 323 -4.22 25.72 -20.10
N PHE A 324 -4.94 25.66 -18.98
CA PHE A 324 -6.30 25.12 -18.89
C PHE A 324 -7.37 26.21 -18.78
N ARG A 325 -7.06 27.43 -19.24
CA ARG A 325 -7.93 28.60 -19.14
C ARG A 325 -9.36 28.30 -19.61
N THR A 326 -9.51 27.80 -20.84
CA THR A 326 -10.82 27.57 -21.46
C THR A 326 -11.63 26.54 -20.68
N GLN A 327 -10.99 25.45 -20.25
CA GLN A 327 -11.62 24.40 -19.47
C GLN A 327 -12.04 24.92 -18.08
N LEU A 328 -11.23 25.75 -17.43
CA LEU A 328 -11.58 26.39 -16.15
C LEU A 328 -12.76 27.37 -16.30
N GLU A 329 -12.78 28.19 -17.35
CA GLU A 329 -13.90 29.09 -17.65
C GLU A 329 -15.22 28.33 -17.85
N GLN A 330 -15.17 27.21 -18.58
CA GLN A 330 -16.32 26.33 -18.80
C GLN A 330 -16.76 25.63 -17.51
N CYS A 331 -15.82 25.02 -16.78
CA CYS A 331 -16.09 24.23 -15.57
C CYS A 331 -16.76 25.08 -14.48
N TYR A 332 -16.34 26.34 -14.32
CA TYR A 332 -16.82 27.21 -13.25
C TYR A 332 -17.81 28.29 -13.71
N ASN A 333 -18.22 28.26 -14.98
CA ASN A 333 -19.12 29.24 -15.59
C ASN A 333 -18.69 30.70 -15.25
N GLY A 334 -17.45 31.02 -15.58
CA GLY A 334 -16.82 32.30 -15.30
C GLY A 334 -15.74 32.62 -16.33
N LYS A 335 -15.10 33.79 -16.19
CA LYS A 335 -14.14 34.31 -17.16
C LYS A 335 -12.90 34.92 -16.50
N PHE A 336 -11.77 34.81 -17.19
CA PHE A 336 -10.54 35.49 -16.79
C PHE A 336 -10.44 36.87 -17.44
N HIS A 337 -11.24 37.83 -16.96
CA HIS A 337 -11.20 39.24 -17.32
C HIS A 337 -11.41 40.14 -16.09
N GLY A 338 -11.19 41.45 -16.26
CA GLY A 338 -11.30 42.41 -15.17
C GLY A 338 -10.43 42.02 -13.98
N ARG A 339 -11.03 41.95 -12.78
CA ARG A 339 -10.33 41.50 -11.55
C ARG A 339 -9.81 40.06 -11.58
N GLY A 340 -10.24 39.24 -12.52
CA GLY A 340 -9.79 37.86 -12.70
C GLY A 340 -8.82 37.70 -13.88
N GLU A 341 -8.34 38.79 -14.48
CA GLU A 341 -7.48 38.69 -15.66
C GLU A 341 -6.16 37.97 -15.32
N ILE A 342 -5.83 36.93 -16.09
CA ILE A 342 -4.56 36.20 -15.94
C ILE A 342 -3.40 37.11 -16.35
N PRO A 343 -2.44 37.39 -15.44
CA PRO A 343 -1.32 38.27 -15.72
C PRO A 343 -0.49 37.78 -16.92
N ALA A 344 0.04 38.73 -17.70
CA ALA A 344 0.89 38.41 -18.86
C ALA A 344 2.14 37.60 -18.46
N SER A 345 2.62 37.73 -17.23
CA SER A 345 3.75 36.94 -16.71
C SER A 345 3.41 35.46 -16.56
N TRP A 346 2.17 35.10 -16.21
CA TRP A 346 1.76 33.69 -16.07
C TRP A 346 1.73 32.98 -17.41
N LYS A 347 1.30 33.70 -18.47
CA LYS A 347 1.28 33.21 -19.85
C LYS A 347 2.69 32.86 -20.38
N ARG A 348 3.75 33.37 -19.75
CA ARG A 348 5.15 33.07 -20.10
C ARG A 348 5.72 31.88 -19.32
N VAL A 349 5.03 31.40 -18.29
CA VAL A 349 5.50 30.25 -17.51
C VAL A 349 5.28 28.98 -18.33
N THR A 350 6.37 28.31 -18.70
CA THR A 350 6.30 27.05 -19.44
C THR A 350 6.10 25.86 -18.50
N LYS A 351 5.61 24.74 -19.03
CA LYS A 351 5.56 23.46 -18.30
C LYS A 351 6.92 23.09 -17.71
N GLN A 352 8.00 23.28 -18.48
CA GLN A 352 9.35 22.99 -18.02
C GLN A 352 9.75 23.87 -16.84
N ASN A 353 9.43 25.17 -16.86
CA ASN A 353 9.68 26.04 -15.71
C ASN A 353 8.89 25.58 -14.48
N ALA A 354 7.61 25.24 -14.66
CA ALA A 354 6.76 24.72 -13.59
C ALA A 354 7.34 23.46 -12.93
N LEU A 355 7.78 22.47 -13.73
CA LEU A 355 8.35 21.23 -13.21
C LEU A 355 9.71 21.42 -12.55
N THR A 356 10.58 22.26 -13.13
CA THR A 356 11.90 22.57 -12.54
C THR A 356 11.81 23.33 -11.23
N GLU A 357 10.81 24.20 -11.06
CA GLU A 357 10.55 24.84 -9.76
C GLU A 357 10.02 23.82 -8.75
N LEU A 358 9.06 22.99 -9.16
CA LEU A 358 8.42 22.01 -8.30
C LEU A 358 9.39 20.96 -7.75
N GLU A 359 10.40 20.55 -8.52
CA GLU A 359 11.45 19.61 -8.10
C GLU A 359 12.37 20.18 -6.99
N LYS A 360 12.42 21.50 -6.83
CA LYS A 360 13.26 22.18 -5.84
C LYS A 360 12.53 22.49 -4.52
N CYS A 361 11.22 22.30 -4.49
CA CYS A 361 10.36 22.50 -3.32
C CYS A 361 10.26 21.20 -2.51
#